data_AF-A0A6J4XEC1-F1
#
_entry.id   AF-A0A6J4XEC1-F1
#
_cell.length_a   1.000
_cell.length_b   1.000
_cell.length_c   1.000
_cell.angle_alpha   90.00
_cell.angle_beta   90.00
_cell.angle_gamma   90.00
#
_symmetry.space_group_name_H-M   'P 1'
#
loop_
_entity.id
_entity.type
_entity.pdbx_description
1 polymer ?
#
loop_
_entity_poly.entity_id
_entity_poly.type
_entity_poly.pdbx_seq_one_letter_code
_entity_poly.pdbx_strand_id
1 'polypeptide(L)'
;MINRRQFLKVTGAGAAALASGGITSLVEATGADPKSKSAKNFNPDLDIALKATSAETSILPGNPTRVWRYRAQLVKGDPASLIHL
;
A
#
# COMPACT_ATOMS: atom_id res chain seq x y z
N MET A 1 1.63 16.23 39.08
CA MET A 1 1.89 17.13 37.93
C MET A 1 3.36 16.98 37.54
N ILE A 2 3.65 16.76 36.25
CA ILE A 2 5.03 16.59 35.78
C ILE A 2 5.67 17.98 35.60
N ASN A 3 6.92 18.18 36.08
CA ASN A 3 7.65 19.44 35.86
C ASN A 3 8.35 19.41 34.48
N ARG A 4 8.62 20.57 33.88
CA ARG A 4 9.26 20.75 32.55
C ARG A 4 10.51 19.88 32.37
N ARG A 5 11.35 19.80 33.42
CA ARG A 5 12.58 18.99 33.40
C ARG A 5 12.31 17.49 33.38
N GLN A 6 11.27 17.02 34.07
CA GLN A 6 10.88 15.62 34.04
C GLN A 6 10.26 15.24 32.71
N PHE A 7 9.44 16.13 32.14
CA PHE A 7 8.90 15.97 30.78
C PHE A 7 10.03 15.80 29.76
N LEU A 8 11.00 16.71 29.74
CA LEU A 8 12.13 16.65 28.80
C LEU A 8 12.97 15.38 28.96
N LYS A 9 13.17 14.88 30.19
CA LYS A 9 13.89 13.62 30.43
C LYS A 9 13.14 12.41 29.89
N VAL A 10 11.83 12.34 30.13
CA VAL A 10 10.99 11.22 29.67
C VAL A 10 10.88 11.23 28.15
N THR A 11 10.61 12.38 27.54
CA THR A 11 10.53 12.53 26.08
C THR A 11 11.88 12.26 25.41
N GLY A 12 12.98 12.76 25.98
CA GLY A 12 14.33 12.52 25.46
C GLY A 12 14.75 11.04 25.55
N ALA A 13 14.47 10.37 26.67
CA ALA A 13 14.74 8.94 26.82
C ALA A 13 13.88 8.08 25.88
N GLY A 14 12.60 8.43 25.72
CA GLY A 14 11.71 7.76 24.77
C GLY A 14 12.19 7.90 23.32
N ALA A 15 12.57 9.10 22.89
CA ALA A 15 13.10 9.33 21.54
C ALA A 15 14.42 8.59 21.27
N ALA A 16 15.32 8.56 22.25
CA ALA A 16 16.58 7.80 22.14
C ALA A 16 16.34 6.29 22.01
N ALA A 17 15.38 5.73 22.74
CA ALA A 17 15.02 4.31 22.66
C ALA A 17 14.42 3.93 21.30
N LEU A 18 13.64 4.82 20.67
CA LEU A 18 13.12 4.59 19.31
C LEU A 18 14.23 4.69 18.26
N ALA A 19 15.14 5.66 18.40
CA ALA A 19 16.28 5.84 17.50
C ALA A 19 17.32 4.72 17.60
N SER A 20 17.49 4.10 18.78
CA SER A 20 18.41 2.99 19.00
C SER A 20 17.89 1.63 18.52
N GLY A 21 16.79 1.60 17.75
CA GLY A 21 16.25 0.37 17.15
C GLY A 21 15.12 -0.32 17.94
N GLY A 22 14.52 0.34 18.92
CA GLY A 22 13.50 -0.24 19.80
C GLY A 22 12.12 -0.51 19.16
N ILE A 23 11.92 -0.15 17.89
CA ILE A 23 10.66 -0.42 17.15
C ILE A 23 10.95 -0.85 15.71
N THR A 24 11.60 -2.00 15.54
CA THR A 24 11.70 -2.65 14.22
C THR A 24 10.37 -3.30 13.78
N SER A 25 9.36 -3.39 14.65
CA SER A 25 8.13 -4.17 14.40
C SER A 25 6.88 -3.39 13.97
N LEU A 26 6.98 -2.10 13.64
CA LEU A 26 5.81 -1.31 13.17
C LEU A 26 5.70 -1.21 11.64
N VAL A 27 6.63 -1.81 10.90
CA VAL A 27 6.54 -1.89 9.44
C VAL A 27 6.28 -3.34 9.07
N GLU A 28 5.05 -3.79 9.32
CA GLU A 28 4.52 -4.94 8.59
C GLU A 28 3.95 -4.42 7.28
N ALA A 29 4.84 -4.15 6.33
CA ALA A 29 4.44 -4.06 4.94
C ALA A 29 4.16 -5.50 4.48
N THR A 30 2.98 -6.02 4.83
CA THR A 30 2.44 -7.25 4.23
C THR A 30 2.05 -6.94 2.78
N GLY A 31 3.05 -6.64 1.95
CA GLY A 31 2.90 -6.77 0.52
C GLY A 31 2.52 -8.22 0.23
N ALA A 32 1.53 -8.42 -0.65
CA ALA A 32 1.12 -9.75 -1.07
C ALA A 32 2.36 -10.56 -1.46
N ASP A 33 2.58 -11.70 -0.78
CA ASP A 33 3.69 -12.59 -1.07
C ASP A 33 3.51 -13.10 -2.52
N PRO A 34 4.39 -12.74 -3.48
CA PRO A 34 4.17 -13.06 -4.89
C PRO A 34 4.34 -14.55 -5.20
N LYS A 35 4.54 -15.40 -4.18
CA LYS A 35 4.78 -16.83 -4.33
C LYS A 35 3.51 -17.67 -4.25
N SER A 36 2.44 -17.25 -4.92
CA SER A 36 1.51 -18.24 -5.47
C SER A 36 2.22 -18.91 -6.65
N LYS A 37 2.87 -20.05 -6.39
CA LYS A 37 3.33 -20.90 -7.49
C LYS A 37 2.09 -21.31 -8.27
N SER A 38 1.85 -20.64 -9.39
CA SER A 38 0.84 -21.07 -10.36
C SER A 38 1.03 -22.56 -10.60
N ALA A 39 -0.05 -23.33 -10.47
CA ALA A 39 0.00 -24.77 -10.69
C ALA A 39 0.72 -25.05 -12.02
N LYS A 40 1.52 -26.11 -12.09
CA LYS A 40 2.43 -26.40 -13.22
C LYS A 40 1.74 -26.40 -14.60
N ASN A 41 0.40 -26.47 -14.62
CA ASN A 41 -0.47 -26.46 -15.80
C ASN A 41 -1.57 -25.37 -15.72
N PHE A 42 -1.31 -24.23 -15.06
CA PHE A 42 -2.28 -23.14 -14.98
C PHE A 42 -2.55 -22.58 -16.38
N ASN A 43 -3.78 -22.73 -16.84
CA ASN A 43 -4.25 -22.23 -18.13
C ASN A 43 -5.48 -21.36 -17.91
N PRO A 44 -5.32 -20.06 -17.62
CA PRO A 44 -6.43 -19.18 -17.28
C PRO A 44 -7.30 -18.90 -18.49
N ASP A 45 -8.61 -18.81 -18.28
CA ASP A 45 -9.56 -18.36 -19.31
C ASP A 45 -9.44 -16.84 -19.54
N LEU A 46 -9.04 -16.10 -18.51
CA LEU A 46 -8.78 -14.66 -18.53
C LEU A 46 -7.50 -14.34 -17.73
N ASP A 47 -6.57 -13.61 -18.34
CA ASP A 47 -5.35 -13.12 -17.70
C ASP A 47 -5.23 -11.61 -17.94
N ILE A 48 -4.96 -10.85 -16.88
CA ILE A 48 -4.91 -9.39 -16.90
C ILE A 48 -3.73 -8.87 -16.08
N ALA A 49 -3.05 -7.86 -16.61
CA ALA A 49 -2.02 -7.13 -15.89
C ALA A 49 -2.61 -5.82 -15.34
N LEU A 50 -2.46 -5.58 -14.04
CA LEU A 50 -2.89 -4.35 -13.40
C LEU A 50 -1.70 -3.43 -13.14
N LYS A 51 -1.78 -2.18 -13.59
CA LYS A 51 -0.79 -1.14 -13.30
C LYS A 51 -1.39 -0.04 -12.44
N ALA A 52 -0.82 0.16 -11.26
CA ALA A 52 -1.13 1.31 -10.42
C ALA A 52 -0.55 2.59 -11.04
N THR A 53 -1.38 3.62 -11.16
CA THR A 53 -1.00 4.94 -11.67
C THR A 53 -1.54 6.02 -10.75
N SER A 54 -0.76 7.07 -10.50
CA SER A 54 -1.25 8.24 -9.77
C SER A 54 -2.29 8.96 -10.62
N ALA A 55 -3.41 9.32 -10.01
CA ALA A 55 -4.49 10.07 -10.64
C ALA A 55 -5.08 11.07 -9.63
N GLU A 56 -5.87 12.02 -10.11
CA GLU A 56 -6.60 12.96 -9.28
C GLU A 56 -8.09 12.84 -9.57
N THR A 57 -8.91 12.79 -8.53
CA THR A 57 -10.36 12.69 -8.65
C THR A 57 -11.04 13.55 -7.58
N SER A 58 -12.12 14.23 -7.94
CA SER A 58 -12.88 15.05 -7.01
C SER A 58 -13.87 14.18 -6.24
N ILE A 59 -13.46 13.70 -5.07
CA ILE A 59 -14.33 12.90 -4.18
C ILE A 59 -15.28 13.81 -3.39
N LEU A 60 -14.80 15.00 -3.01
CA LEU A 60 -15.53 16.01 -2.25
C LEU A 60 -15.36 17.39 -2.92
N PRO A 61 -16.24 18.37 -2.61
CA PRO A 61 -16.06 19.75 -3.07
C PRO A 61 -14.70 20.31 -2.66
N GLY A 62 -14.10 21.11 -3.55
CA GLY A 62 -12.78 21.70 -3.35
C GLY A 62 -11.71 21.02 -4.18
N ASN A 63 -10.50 20.90 -3.62
CA ASN A 63 -9.34 20.41 -4.38
C ASN A 63 -9.48 18.92 -4.73
N PRO A 64 -9.06 18.50 -5.94
CA PRO A 64 -9.01 17.09 -6.32
C PRO A 64 -8.16 16.28 -5.35
N THR A 65 -8.65 15.08 -5.01
CA THR A 65 -7.93 14.14 -4.16
C THR A 65 -7.00 13.30 -5.03
N ARG A 66 -5.72 13.23 -4.65
CA ARG A 66 -4.78 12.31 -5.29
C ARG A 66 -5.08 10.87 -4.86
N VAL A 67 -5.28 10.01 -5.85
CA VAL A 67 -5.65 8.60 -5.67
C VAL A 67 -4.74 7.71 -6.51
N TRP A 68 -4.68 6.44 -6.14
CA TRP A 68 -4.11 5.40 -6.99
C TRP A 68 -5.22 4.80 -7.85
N ARG A 69 -5.07 4.88 -9.17
CA ARG A 69 -5.96 4.23 -10.14
C ARG A 69 -5.24 3.06 -10.78
N TYR A 70 -5.85 1.89 -10.71
CA TYR A 70 -5.39 0.70 -11.44
C TYR A 70 -5.93 0.74 -12.86
N ARG A 71 -5.06 0.42 -13.82
CA ARG A 71 -5.44 0.20 -15.22
C ARG A 71 -5.19 -1.26 -15.56
N ALA A 72 -6.18 -1.91 -16.15
CA ALA A 72 -6.06 -3.28 -16.64
C ALA A 72 -5.53 -3.30 -18.07
N GLN A 73 -4.69 -4.29 -18.36
CA GLN A 73 -4.26 -4.67 -19.69
C GLN A 73 -4.58 -6.15 -19.87
N LEU A 74 -5.33 -6.49 -20.92
CA LEU A 74 -5.60 -7.88 -21.26
C LEU A 74 -4.32 -8.57 -21.71
N VAL A 75 -4.02 -9.72 -21.10
CA VAL A 75 -2.94 -10.62 -21.51
C VAL A 75 -3.52 -11.82 -22.27
N LYS A 76 -4.65 -12.36 -21.81
CA LYS A 76 -5.36 -13.49 -22.44
C LYS A 76 -6.84 -13.46 -22.11
N GLY A 77 -7.69 -13.97 -23.00
CA GLY A 77 -9.13 -14.13 -22.80
C GLY A 77 -9.95 -13.21 -23.70
N ASP A 78 -11.25 -13.12 -23.43
CA ASP A 78 -12.18 -12.29 -24.21
C ASP A 78 -12.09 -10.81 -23.78
N PRO A 79 -11.80 -9.87 -24.71
CA PRO A 79 -11.83 -8.43 -24.43
C PRO A 79 -13.17 -7.92 -23.86
N ALA A 80 -14.28 -8.57 -24.18
CA ALA A 80 -15.59 -8.23 -23.61
C ALA A 80 -15.66 -8.48 -22.08
N SER A 81 -14.69 -9.18 -21.50
CA SER A 81 -14.59 -9.36 -20.06
C SER A 81 -14.05 -8.13 -19.32
N LEU A 82 -13.52 -7.12 -20.03
CA LEU A 82 -12.86 -5.93 -19.46
C LEU A 82 -13.68 -4.64 -19.50
N ILE A 83 -14.98 -4.70 -19.78
CA ILE A 83 -15.81 -3.53 -20.13
C ILE A 83 -15.97 -2.49 -18.99
N HIS A 84 -15.53 -2.79 -17.76
CA HIS A 84 -15.75 -1.95 -16.58
C HIS A 84 -14.50 -1.53 -15.78
N LEU A 85 -13.28 -1.67 -16.35
CA LEU A 85 -12.02 -1.39 -15.65
C LEU A 85 -11.34 -0.08 -16.08
#